data_AF-A0A8T4KQ08-F1
#
_entry.id   AF-A0A8T4KQ08-F1
#
_cell.length_a   1.000
_cell.length_b   1.000
_cell.length_c   1.000
_cell.angle_alpha   90.00
_cell.angle_beta   90.00
_cell.angle_gamma   90.00
#
_symmetry.space_group_name_H-M   'P 1'
#
loop_
_entity.id
_entity.type
_entity.pdbx_description
1 polymer ?
#
loop_
_entity_poly.entity_id
_entity_poly.type
_entity_poly.pdbx_seq_one_letter_code
_entity_poly.pdbx_strand_id
1 'polypeptide(L)'
;MKKFLLFVSIVFLISVNSVFAQNWDISTVTEVATNVFGIPQEWLTAQKLIFNVIIPFLALMAVCLGMLKQLRIFPRAQYVEVLLAFLMAFSTLPLKWFVIFVTWSLGAMGVWAYIIFFVLFVFGSLLFGIMRGRGYVGEFNASMAFYKDVNKELDQIRQKRIDLERRGPGTNPDAYVKEMQRLEIAEQKWHERLKAWRDTH
;
A
#
# COMPACT_ATOMS: atom_id res chain seq x y z
N MET A 1 9.99 29.56 22.58
CA MET A 1 9.52 30.08 21.27
C MET A 1 8.37 29.29 20.64
N LYS A 2 8.45 27.96 20.41
CA LYS A 2 7.36 27.20 19.75
C LYS A 2 5.97 27.33 20.42
N LYS A 3 5.91 27.32 21.75
CA LYS A 3 4.64 27.48 22.51
C LYS A 3 4.01 28.88 22.38
N PHE A 4 4.83 29.91 22.18
CA PHE A 4 4.37 31.28 21.98
C PHE A 4 3.76 31.49 20.59
N LEU A 5 4.38 30.93 19.56
CA LEU A 5 3.85 30.94 18.18
C LEU A 5 2.52 30.20 18.08
N LEU A 6 2.38 29.08 18.79
CA LEU A 6 1.14 28.29 18.83
C LEU A 6 0.02 29.06 19.55
N PHE A 7 0.34 29.72 20.67
CA PHE A 7 -0.60 30.56 21.40
C PHE A 7 -1.07 31.77 20.57
N VAL A 8 -0.13 32.49 19.93
CA VAL A 8 -0.46 33.62 19.06
C VAL A 8 -1.31 33.18 17.86
N SER A 9 -1.03 32.00 17.29
CA SER A 9 -1.81 31.46 16.17
C SER A 9 -3.22 31.04 16.58
N ILE A 10 -3.41 30.46 17.78
CA ILE A 10 -4.73 30.13 18.33
C ILE A 10 -5.53 31.41 18.64
N VAL A 11 -4.92 32.39 19.29
CA VAL A 11 -5.58 33.67 19.60
C VAL A 11 -5.96 34.40 18.32
N PHE A 12 -5.09 34.39 17.30
CA PHE A 12 -5.40 34.95 15.99
C PHE A 12 -6.58 34.24 15.33
N LEU A 13 -6.61 32.90 15.33
CA LEU A 13 -7.73 32.14 14.75
C LEU A 13 -9.06 32.39 15.46
N ILE A 14 -9.05 32.53 16.80
CA ILE A 14 -10.26 32.82 17.58
C ILE A 14 -10.74 34.25 17.33
N SER A 15 -9.84 35.24 17.33
CA SER A 15 -10.18 36.64 17.08
C SER A 15 -10.65 36.90 15.65
N VAL A 16 -10.06 36.21 14.67
CA VAL A 16 -10.49 36.27 13.28
C VAL A 16 -11.91 35.73 13.15
N ASN A 17 -12.24 34.60 13.79
CA ASN A 17 -13.60 34.05 13.77
C ASN A 17 -14.61 34.92 14.53
N SER A 18 -14.24 35.57 15.64
CA SER A 18 -15.16 36.43 16.39
C SER A 18 -15.46 37.73 15.64
N VAL A 19 -14.48 38.30 14.95
CA VAL A 19 -14.66 39.49 14.10
C VAL A 19 -15.51 39.16 12.86
N PHE A 20 -15.33 37.97 12.26
CA PHE A 20 -16.17 37.53 11.14
C PHE A 20 -17.60 37.17 11.55
N ALA A 21 -17.83 36.71 12.78
CA ALA A 21 -19.16 36.33 13.26
C ALA A 21 -20.06 37.54 13.61
N GLN A 22 -19.49 38.72 13.86
CA GLN A 22 -20.22 39.81 14.51
C GLN A 22 -20.65 40.95 13.56
N ASN A 23 -20.18 40.99 12.30
CA ASN A 23 -20.44 42.16 11.43
C ASN A 23 -20.50 41.89 9.92
N TRP A 24 -20.52 40.64 9.46
CA TRP A 24 -20.57 40.37 8.03
C TRP A 24 -21.97 40.06 7.56
N ASP A 25 -22.64 41.12 7.10
CA ASP A 25 -23.65 41.01 6.07
C ASP A 25 -23.03 40.20 4.91
N ILE A 26 -23.56 39.01 4.66
CA ILE A 26 -23.04 38.04 3.68
C ILE A 26 -22.96 38.68 2.29
N SER A 27 -23.77 39.71 2.04
CA SER A 27 -23.74 40.55 0.84
C SER A 27 -22.38 41.24 0.63
N THR A 28 -21.76 41.83 1.66
CA THR A 28 -20.47 42.53 1.54
C THR A 28 -19.31 41.56 1.26
N VAL A 29 -19.35 40.36 1.85
CA VAL A 29 -18.33 39.33 1.62
C VAL A 29 -18.42 38.76 0.21
N THR A 30 -19.64 38.51 -0.25
CA THR A 30 -19.86 38.03 -1.61
C THR A 30 -19.48 39.11 -2.62
N GLU A 31 -19.75 40.39 -2.35
CA GLU A 31 -19.36 41.51 -3.20
C GLU A 31 -17.84 41.71 -3.28
N VAL A 32 -17.11 41.62 -2.16
CA VAL A 32 -15.64 41.67 -2.16
C VAL A 32 -15.05 40.46 -2.90
N ALA A 33 -15.60 39.26 -2.67
CA ALA A 33 -15.15 38.05 -3.35
C ALA A 33 -15.37 38.13 -4.88
N THR A 34 -16.48 38.70 -5.31
CA THR A 34 -16.79 38.84 -6.74
C THR A 34 -16.04 39.98 -7.40
N ASN A 35 -15.96 41.15 -6.75
CA ASN A 35 -15.45 42.38 -7.36
C ASN A 35 -13.93 42.50 -7.23
N VAL A 36 -13.35 42.08 -6.09
CA VAL A 36 -11.90 42.19 -5.85
C VAL A 36 -11.17 40.95 -6.34
N PHE A 37 -11.71 39.76 -6.04
CA PHE A 37 -11.06 38.49 -6.40
C PHE A 37 -11.58 37.90 -7.71
N GLY A 38 -12.64 38.46 -8.31
CA GLY A 38 -13.18 37.99 -9.58
C GLY A 38 -13.86 36.63 -9.50
N ILE A 39 -14.20 36.15 -8.30
CA ILE A 39 -14.78 34.83 -8.07
C ILE A 39 -16.27 34.86 -8.46
N PRO A 40 -16.74 33.98 -9.36
CA PRO A 40 -18.16 33.90 -9.70
C PRO A 40 -19.03 33.60 -8.47
N GLN A 41 -20.19 34.24 -8.34
CA GLN A 41 -21.12 34.00 -7.22
C GLN A 41 -21.51 32.52 -7.09
N GLU A 42 -21.63 31.83 -8.22
CA GLU A 42 -21.93 30.40 -8.29
C GLU A 42 -20.87 29.51 -7.63
N TRP A 43 -19.66 30.01 -7.35
CA TRP A 43 -18.58 29.28 -6.68
C TRP A 43 -18.52 29.54 -5.17
N LEU A 44 -19.31 30.50 -4.66
CA LEU A 44 -19.32 30.87 -3.25
C LEU A 44 -20.05 29.86 -2.35
N THR A 45 -20.67 28.82 -2.93
CA THR A 45 -21.14 27.67 -2.15
C THR A 45 -19.97 26.99 -1.46
N ALA A 46 -20.08 26.68 -0.16
CA ALA A 46 -18.98 26.12 0.64
C ALA A 46 -18.23 24.96 -0.04
N GLN A 47 -18.97 24.03 -0.67
CA GLN A 47 -18.37 22.92 -1.42
C GLN A 47 -17.54 23.40 -2.61
N LYS A 48 -18.10 24.26 -3.47
CA LYS A 48 -17.41 24.77 -4.66
C LYS A 48 -16.24 25.67 -4.31
N LEU A 49 -16.32 26.43 -3.22
CA LEU A 49 -15.22 27.27 -2.75
C LEU A 49 -14.01 26.42 -2.37
N ILE A 50 -14.23 25.28 -1.70
CA ILE A 50 -13.16 24.34 -1.37
C ILE A 50 -12.51 23.80 -2.65
N PHE A 51 -13.31 23.28 -3.59
CA PHE A 51 -12.78 22.62 -4.79
C PHE A 51 -12.21 23.58 -5.85
N ASN A 52 -12.79 24.77 -6.02
CA ASN A 52 -12.43 25.70 -7.09
C ASN A 52 -11.44 26.79 -6.63
N VAL A 53 -11.31 27.04 -5.33
CA VAL A 53 -10.45 28.12 -4.80
C VAL A 53 -9.40 27.57 -3.85
N ILE A 54 -9.80 26.87 -2.78
CA ILE A 54 -8.85 26.43 -1.73
C ILE A 54 -7.90 25.36 -2.26
N ILE A 55 -8.40 24.33 -2.94
CA ILE A 55 -7.56 23.25 -3.47
C ILE A 55 -6.55 23.77 -4.51
N PRO A 56 -6.95 24.54 -5.54
CA PRO A 56 -6.00 25.12 -6.49
C PRO A 56 -4.99 26.05 -5.82
N PHE A 57 -5.42 26.85 -4.84
CA PHE A 57 -4.53 27.73 -4.08
C PHE A 57 -3.46 26.95 -3.30
N LEU A 58 -3.86 25.89 -2.59
CA LEU A 58 -2.92 25.04 -1.85
C LEU A 58 -1.97 24.30 -2.78
N ALA A 59 -2.45 23.81 -3.92
CA ALA A 59 -1.61 23.17 -4.93
C ALA A 59 -0.54 24.15 -5.46
N LEU A 60 -0.94 25.39 -5.76
CA LEU A 60 -0.03 26.43 -6.21
C LEU A 60 1.01 26.78 -5.14
N MET A 61 0.55 27.02 -3.91
CA MET A 61 1.44 27.27 -2.78
C MET A 61 2.46 26.14 -2.62
N ALA A 62 2.04 24.87 -2.77
CA ALA A 62 2.93 23.72 -2.73
C ALA A 62 3.96 23.71 -3.87
N VAL A 63 3.55 24.06 -5.09
CA VAL A 63 4.45 24.19 -6.25
C VAL A 63 5.48 25.31 -6.04
N CYS A 64 5.03 26.50 -5.65
CA CYS A 64 5.92 27.63 -5.32
C CYS A 64 6.88 27.26 -4.19
N LEU A 65 6.39 26.60 -3.15
CA LEU A 65 7.22 26.14 -2.04
C LEU A 65 8.26 25.11 -2.49
N GLY A 66 7.89 24.16 -3.34
CA GLY A 66 8.81 23.19 -3.93
C GLY A 66 9.91 23.87 -4.76
N MET A 67 9.53 24.86 -5.57
CA MET A 67 10.47 25.64 -6.38
C MET A 67 11.44 26.45 -5.51
N LEU A 68 10.94 27.15 -4.48
CA LEU A 68 11.77 27.92 -3.54
C LEU A 68 12.75 27.01 -2.79
N LYS A 69 12.30 25.82 -2.36
CA LYS A 69 13.16 24.81 -1.73
C LYS A 69 14.25 24.32 -2.65
N GLN A 70 13.94 24.09 -3.93
CA GLN A 70 14.91 23.62 -4.91
C GLN A 70 15.97 24.68 -5.22
N LEU A 71 15.57 25.95 -5.29
CA LEU A 71 16.49 27.08 -5.51
C LEU A 71 17.37 27.39 -4.29
N ARG A 72 17.03 26.84 -3.11
CA ARG A 72 17.79 27.02 -1.85
C ARG A 72 18.14 28.48 -1.56
N ILE A 73 17.22 29.41 -1.84
CA ILE A 73 17.46 30.85 -1.65
C ILE A 73 17.53 31.18 -0.15
N PHE A 74 16.79 30.46 0.70
CA PHE A 74 16.70 30.71 2.14
C PHE A 74 16.96 29.44 2.99
N PRO A 75 18.16 28.83 2.91
CA PRO A 75 18.43 27.51 3.50
C PRO A 75 18.28 27.48 5.03
N ARG A 76 18.35 28.64 5.70
CA ARG A 76 18.23 28.77 7.16
C ARG A 76 16.85 29.26 7.63
N ALA A 77 15.99 29.73 6.74
CA ALA A 77 14.74 30.42 7.10
C ALA A 77 13.52 29.75 6.44
N GLN A 78 13.22 28.53 6.86
CA GLN A 78 12.11 27.71 6.33
C GLN A 78 10.74 28.41 6.37
N TYR A 79 10.49 29.25 7.38
CA TYR A 79 9.23 30.00 7.49
C TYR A 79 9.08 31.11 6.44
N VAL A 80 10.20 31.70 6.02
CA VAL A 80 10.19 32.74 4.98
C VAL A 80 9.85 32.14 3.63
N GLU A 81 10.32 30.93 3.34
CA GLU A 81 9.96 30.20 2.11
C GLU A 81 8.45 29.93 2.04
N VAL A 82 7.84 29.52 3.15
CA VAL A 82 6.38 29.27 3.22
C VAL A 82 5.59 30.56 3.06
N LEU A 83 5.98 31.63 3.75
CA LEU A 83 5.31 32.93 3.62
C LEU A 83 5.43 33.49 2.20
N LEU A 84 6.61 33.36 1.57
CA LEU A 84 6.83 33.83 0.22
C LEU A 84 6.04 33.00 -0.80
N ALA A 85 5.99 31.68 -0.64
CA ALA A 85 5.16 30.80 -1.45
C ALA A 85 3.67 31.15 -1.31
N PHE A 86 3.21 31.46 -0.10
CA PHE A 86 1.84 31.92 0.15
C PHE A 86 1.54 33.25 -0.56
N LEU A 87 2.44 34.24 -0.46
CA LEU A 87 2.28 35.54 -1.13
C LEU A 87 2.28 35.41 -2.65
N MET A 88 3.15 34.56 -3.20
CA MET A 88 3.18 34.23 -4.63
C MET A 88 1.90 33.53 -5.07
N ALA A 89 1.39 32.58 -4.29
CA ALA A 89 0.11 31.94 -4.59
C ALA A 89 -1.04 32.95 -4.53
N PHE A 90 -1.04 33.82 -3.52
CA PHE A 90 -2.10 34.79 -3.31
C PHE A 90 -2.14 35.87 -4.40
N SER A 91 -0.97 36.32 -4.90
CA SER A 91 -0.91 37.32 -5.98
C SER A 91 -1.47 36.81 -7.32
N THR A 92 -1.57 35.48 -7.50
CA THR A 92 -2.13 34.88 -8.72
C THR A 92 -3.64 34.67 -8.68
N LEU A 93 -4.29 34.78 -7.50
CA LEU A 93 -5.76 34.64 -7.38
C LEU A 93 -6.57 35.54 -8.34
N PRO A 94 -6.25 36.84 -8.54
CA PRO A 94 -7.01 37.67 -9.46
C PRO A 94 -6.84 37.28 -10.94
N LEU A 95 -5.83 36.46 -11.28
CA LEU A 95 -5.64 35.96 -12.64
C LEU A 95 -6.52 34.73 -12.89
N LYS A 96 -7.73 34.97 -13.43
CA LYS A 96 -8.68 33.91 -13.84
C LYS A 96 -8.05 32.82 -14.72
N TRP A 97 -7.09 33.20 -15.56
CA TRP A 97 -6.38 32.28 -16.45
C TRP A 97 -5.53 31.24 -15.69
N PHE A 98 -5.01 31.63 -14.52
CA PHE A 98 -4.16 30.77 -13.72
C PHE A 98 -4.96 29.66 -13.04
N VAL A 99 -6.17 29.95 -12.55
CA VAL A 99 -7.08 28.93 -12.00
C VAL A 99 -7.42 27.87 -13.05
N ILE A 100 -7.73 28.30 -14.28
CA ILE A 100 -8.00 27.39 -15.40
C ILE A 100 -6.78 26.50 -15.69
N PHE A 101 -5.59 27.09 -15.74
CA PHE A 101 -4.34 26.37 -15.97
C PHE A 101 -4.05 25.33 -14.87
N VAL A 102 -4.21 25.69 -13.59
CA VAL A 102 -4.00 24.76 -12.46
C VAL A 102 -5.03 23.65 -12.48
N THR A 103 -6.30 23.96 -12.66
CA THR A 103 -7.36 22.93 -12.72
C THR A 103 -7.12 21.98 -13.88
N TRP A 104 -6.73 22.48 -15.04
CA TRP A 104 -6.39 21.64 -16.20
C TRP A 104 -5.14 20.79 -15.93
N SER A 105 -4.10 21.38 -15.34
CA SER A 105 -2.85 20.67 -15.00
C SER A 105 -3.07 19.60 -13.94
N LEU A 106 -3.84 19.88 -12.89
CA LEU A 106 -4.21 18.90 -11.86
C LEU A 106 -5.11 17.81 -12.43
N GLY A 107 -6.04 18.15 -13.32
CA GLY A 107 -6.84 17.16 -14.04
C GLY A 107 -5.97 16.23 -14.89
N ALA A 108 -5.04 16.80 -15.68
CA ALA A 108 -4.11 16.04 -16.49
C ALA A 108 -3.18 15.16 -15.62
N MET A 109 -2.59 15.72 -14.57
CA MET A 109 -1.74 14.98 -13.62
C MET A 109 -2.51 13.87 -12.90
N GLY A 110 -3.79 14.11 -12.56
CA GLY A 110 -4.65 13.11 -11.97
C GLY A 110 -4.86 11.92 -12.89
N VAL A 111 -5.20 12.17 -14.17
CA VAL A 111 -5.32 11.11 -15.19
C VAL A 111 -4.00 10.36 -15.36
N TRP A 112 -2.88 11.07 -15.44
CA TRP A 112 -1.55 10.46 -15.52
C TRP A 112 -1.22 9.58 -14.31
N ALA A 113 -1.59 10.00 -13.10
CA ALA A 113 -1.39 9.20 -11.90
C ALA A 113 -2.16 7.87 -11.96
N TYR A 114 -3.40 7.87 -12.46
CA TYR A 114 -4.16 6.63 -12.70
C TYR A 114 -3.50 5.72 -13.73
N ILE A 115 -2.98 6.28 -14.83
CA ILE A 115 -2.27 5.50 -15.86
C ILE A 115 -1.02 4.84 -15.25
N ILE A 116 -0.18 5.62 -14.55
CA ILE A 116 1.03 5.11 -13.92
C ILE A 116 0.69 4.04 -12.88
N PHE A 117 -0.34 4.28 -12.06
CA PHE A 117 -0.83 3.30 -11.10
C PHE A 117 -1.26 2.00 -11.79
N PHE A 118 -2.03 2.10 -12.87
CA PHE A 118 -2.49 0.93 -13.61
C PHE A 118 -1.33 0.14 -14.21
N VAL A 119 -0.35 0.82 -14.79
CA VAL A 119 0.89 0.21 -15.31
C VAL A 119 1.63 -0.50 -14.18
N LEU A 120 1.92 0.19 -13.08
CA LEU A 120 2.61 -0.41 -11.93
C LEU A 120 1.84 -1.59 -11.33
N PHE A 121 0.51 -1.52 -11.31
CA PHE A 121 -0.35 -2.60 -10.82
C PHE A 121 -0.27 -3.84 -11.72
N VAL A 122 -0.40 -3.67 -13.04
CA VAL A 122 -0.33 -4.78 -14.00
C VAL A 122 1.06 -5.40 -14.01
N PHE A 123 2.12 -4.59 -14.14
CA PHE A 123 3.49 -5.09 -14.13
C PHE A 123 3.88 -5.67 -12.76
N GLY A 124 3.48 -5.02 -11.67
CA GLY A 124 3.75 -5.47 -10.32
C GLY A 124 3.08 -6.81 -10.01
N SER A 125 1.80 -6.96 -10.36
CA SER A 125 1.07 -8.22 -10.17
C SER A 125 1.62 -9.36 -11.05
N LEU A 126 1.97 -9.07 -12.31
CA LEU A 126 2.55 -10.06 -13.22
C LEU A 126 3.94 -10.50 -12.75
N LEU A 127 4.80 -9.56 -12.36
CA LEU A 127 6.13 -9.85 -11.82
C LEU A 127 6.04 -10.65 -10.52
N PHE A 128 5.13 -10.26 -9.62
CA PHE A 128 4.86 -10.97 -8.38
C PHE A 128 4.38 -12.40 -8.65
N GLY A 129 3.47 -12.60 -9.61
CA GLY A 129 3.00 -13.90 -10.03
C GLY A 129 4.13 -14.79 -10.56
N ILE A 130 5.03 -14.25 -11.40
CA ILE A 130 6.18 -14.99 -11.93
C ILE A 130 7.17 -15.36 -10.82
N MET A 131 7.52 -14.40 -9.95
CA MET A 131 8.47 -14.65 -8.86
C MET A 131 7.94 -15.70 -7.88
N ARG A 132 6.67 -15.57 -7.48
CA ARG A 132 6.06 -16.49 -6.50
C ARG A 132 5.73 -17.84 -7.12
N GLY A 133 5.33 -17.88 -8.39
CA GLY A 133 5.05 -19.11 -9.13
C GLY A 133 6.25 -20.05 -9.21
N ARG A 134 7.48 -19.52 -9.35
CA ARG A 134 8.70 -20.35 -9.33
C ARG A 134 8.96 -20.99 -7.96
N GLY A 135 8.60 -20.30 -6.87
CA GLY A 135 8.68 -20.86 -5.51
C GLY A 135 7.70 -22.00 -5.29
N TYR A 136 6.42 -21.80 -5.64
CA TYR A 136 5.39 -22.83 -5.50
C TYR A 136 5.64 -24.08 -6.34
N VAL A 137 6.18 -23.94 -7.56
CA VAL A 137 6.53 -25.09 -8.41
C VAL A 137 7.69 -25.88 -7.80
N GLY A 138 8.67 -25.21 -7.18
CA GLY A 138 9.77 -25.86 -6.48
C GLY A 138 9.30 -26.66 -5.26
N GLU A 139 8.50 -26.04 -4.40
CA GLU A 139 7.92 -26.69 -3.21
C GLU A 139 7.02 -27.86 -3.60
N PHE A 140 6.15 -27.68 -4.60
CA PHE A 140 5.28 -28.75 -5.09
C PHE A 140 6.06 -29.94 -5.65
N ASN A 141 7.12 -29.69 -6.42
CA ASN A 141 7.97 -30.76 -6.96
C ASN A 141 8.75 -31.48 -5.85
N ALA A 142 9.20 -30.77 -4.81
CA ALA A 142 9.86 -31.37 -3.66
C ALA A 142 8.90 -32.27 -2.86
N SER A 143 7.67 -31.81 -2.62
CA SER A 143 6.63 -32.62 -1.97
C SER A 143 6.29 -33.86 -2.81
N MET A 144 6.12 -33.72 -4.12
CA MET A 144 5.86 -34.84 -5.04
C MET A 144 7.00 -35.87 -5.05
N ALA A 145 8.26 -35.41 -5.04
CA ALA A 145 9.41 -36.32 -4.95
C ALA A 145 9.40 -37.10 -3.62
N PHE A 146 9.15 -36.42 -2.50
CA PHE A 146 9.02 -37.07 -1.20
C PHE A 146 7.90 -38.11 -1.17
N TYR A 147 6.70 -37.79 -1.68
CA TYR A 147 5.59 -38.74 -1.77
C TYR A 147 5.95 -39.97 -2.61
N LYS A 148 6.66 -39.77 -3.73
CA LYS A 148 7.08 -40.86 -4.60
C LYS A 148 8.07 -41.80 -3.89
N ASP A 149 9.05 -41.26 -3.18
CA ASP A 149 10.04 -42.05 -2.45
C ASP A 149 9.41 -42.80 -1.28
N VAL A 150 8.53 -42.14 -0.53
CA VAL A 150 7.79 -42.72 0.59
C VAL A 150 6.86 -43.85 0.12
N ASN A 151 6.14 -43.67 -0.98
CA ASN A 151 5.30 -44.74 -1.55
C ASN A 151 6.13 -45.91 -2.05
N LYS A 152 7.29 -45.66 -2.66
CA LYS A 152 8.20 -46.73 -3.11
C LYS A 152 8.72 -47.57 -1.94
N GLU A 153 9.04 -46.96 -0.80
CA GLU A 153 9.46 -47.66 0.42
C GLU A 153 8.32 -48.54 0.97
N LEU A 154 7.08 -48.03 0.98
CA LEU A 154 5.90 -48.79 1.39
C LEU A 154 5.65 -50.00 0.48
N ASP A 155 5.76 -49.82 -0.84
CA ASP A 155 5.58 -50.89 -1.81
C ASP A 155 6.64 -52.00 -1.60
N GLN A 156 7.88 -51.64 -1.27
CA GLN A 156 8.92 -52.62 -0.94
C GLN A 156 8.61 -53.40 0.34
N ILE A 157 8.11 -52.73 1.38
CA ILE A 157 7.69 -53.38 2.64
C ILE A 157 6.53 -54.34 2.38
N ARG A 158 5.51 -53.90 1.61
CA ARG A 158 4.36 -54.72 1.24
C ARG A 158 4.77 -55.94 0.42
N GLN A 159 5.62 -55.78 -0.59
CA GLN A 159 6.12 -56.89 -1.38
C GLN A 159 6.88 -57.91 -0.52
N LYS A 160 7.75 -57.45 0.38
CA LYS A 160 8.46 -58.34 1.32
C LYS A 160 7.51 -59.09 2.25
N ARG A 161 6.46 -58.44 2.75
CA ARG A 161 5.43 -59.10 3.58
C ARG A 161 4.71 -60.19 2.78
N ILE A 162 4.25 -59.87 1.57
CA ILE A 162 3.57 -60.83 0.69
C ILE A 162 4.49 -62.02 0.37
N ASP A 163 5.77 -61.77 0.08
CA ASP A 163 6.74 -62.82 -0.20
C ASP A 163 7.00 -63.72 1.01
N LEU A 164 7.04 -63.16 2.23
CA LEU A 164 7.16 -63.94 3.47
C LEU A 164 5.89 -64.76 3.73
N GLU A 165 4.71 -64.16 3.62
CA GLU A 165 3.42 -64.85 3.80
C GLU A 165 3.27 -66.02 2.81
N ARG A 166 3.69 -65.83 1.55
CA ARG A 166 3.72 -66.89 0.52
C ARG A 166 4.66 -68.04 0.85
N ARG A 167 5.81 -67.75 1.48
CA ARG A 167 6.77 -68.79 1.92
C ARG A 167 6.26 -69.56 3.14
N GLY A 168 5.43 -68.92 3.97
CA GLY A 168 4.96 -69.46 5.24
C GLY A 168 6.08 -69.63 6.27
N PRO A 169 5.76 -70.14 7.48
CA PRO A 169 6.73 -70.31 8.56
C PRO A 169 7.82 -71.37 8.27
N GLY A 170 7.62 -72.24 7.27
CA GLY A 170 8.60 -73.21 6.81
C GLY A 170 9.20 -74.07 7.93
N THR A 171 10.49 -74.38 7.83
CA THR A 171 11.27 -75.16 8.82
C THR A 171 11.82 -74.34 9.98
N ASN A 172 11.74 -73.00 9.92
CA ASN A 172 12.24 -72.12 10.98
C ASN A 172 11.21 -71.02 11.34
N PRO A 173 10.22 -71.36 12.19
CA PRO A 173 9.15 -70.46 12.59
C PRO A 173 9.65 -69.21 13.31
N ASP A 174 10.71 -69.34 14.11
CA ASP A 174 11.27 -68.23 14.89
C ASP A 174 11.88 -67.15 13.98
N ALA A 175 12.53 -67.56 12.90
CA ALA A 175 13.06 -66.63 11.89
C ALA A 175 11.93 -65.89 11.16
N TYR A 176 10.82 -66.57 10.87
CA TYR A 176 9.63 -65.97 10.26
C TYR A 176 9.00 -64.89 11.17
N VAL A 177 8.77 -65.23 12.44
CA VAL A 177 8.18 -64.29 13.41
C VAL A 177 9.06 -63.05 13.59
N LYS A 178 10.38 -63.25 13.68
CA LYS A 178 11.34 -62.14 13.82
C LYS A 178 11.33 -61.21 12.60
N GLU A 179 11.21 -61.75 11.39
CA GLU A 179 11.18 -60.94 10.18
C GLU A 179 9.83 -60.21 10.01
N MET A 180 8.72 -60.84 10.39
CA MET A 180 7.41 -60.18 10.46
C MET A 180 7.38 -59.01 11.44
N GLN A 181 7.96 -59.19 12.64
CA GLN A 181 8.12 -58.10 13.61
C GLN A 181 8.97 -56.95 13.06
N ARG A 182 10.04 -57.26 12.32
CA ARG A 182 10.87 -56.22 11.67
C ARG A 182 10.10 -55.43 10.62
N LEU A 183 9.27 -56.09 9.81
CA LEU A 183 8.43 -55.40 8.82
C LEU A 183 7.36 -54.54 9.47
N GLU A 184 6.76 -54.98 10.57
CA GLU A 184 5.77 -54.20 11.33
C GLU A 184 6.41 -52.96 11.97
N ILE A 185 7.60 -53.09 12.55
CA ILE A 185 8.37 -51.94 13.06
C ILE A 185 8.73 -50.98 11.91
N ALA A 186 9.11 -51.50 10.74
CA ALA A 186 9.41 -50.68 9.56
C ALA A 186 8.17 -49.92 9.06
N GLU A 187 7.00 -50.56 9.05
CA GLU A 187 5.72 -49.94 8.68
C GLU A 187 5.29 -48.86 9.69
N GLN A 188 5.45 -49.11 11.00
CA GLN A 188 5.20 -48.10 12.04
C GLN A 188 6.12 -46.90 11.88
N LYS A 189 7.42 -47.13 11.68
CA LYS A 189 8.40 -46.05 11.45
C LYS A 189 8.09 -45.26 10.17
N TRP A 190 7.57 -45.93 9.14
CA TRP A 190 7.10 -45.28 7.92
C TRP A 190 5.91 -44.36 8.20
N HIS A 191 4.91 -44.82 8.97
CA HIS A 191 3.77 -44.00 9.39
C HIS A 191 4.18 -42.79 10.23
N GLU A 192 5.14 -42.95 11.13
CA GLU A 192 5.69 -41.85 11.92
C GLU A 192 6.38 -40.80 11.05
N ARG A 193 7.18 -41.21 10.06
CA ARG A 193 7.83 -40.28 9.10
C ARG A 193 6.80 -39.52 8.28
N LEU A 194 5.74 -40.19 7.81
CA LEU A 194 4.66 -39.56 7.05
C LEU A 194 3.90 -38.54 7.92
N LYS A 195 3.66 -38.87 9.20
CA LYS A 195 3.00 -37.98 10.15
C LYS A 195 3.89 -36.76 10.46
N ALA A 196 5.16 -36.98 10.78
CA ALA A 196 6.11 -35.89 11.05
C ALA A 196 6.27 -34.94 9.86
N TRP A 197 6.27 -35.46 8.63
CA TRP A 197 6.33 -34.62 7.43
C TRP A 197 5.06 -33.78 7.25
N ARG A 198 3.88 -34.37 7.49
CA ARG A 198 2.58 -33.67 7.44
C ARG A 198 2.44 -32.60 8.53
N ASP A 199 3.00 -32.84 9.70
CA ASP A 199 2.92 -31.90 10.81
C ASP A 199 3.89 -30.70 10.64
N THR A 200 4.86 -30.80 9.72
CA THR A 200 5.85 -29.76 9.44
C THR A 200 5.55 -28.89 8.22
N HIS A 201 4.58 -29.26 7.38
CA HIS A 201 4.21 -28.57 6.13
C HIS A 201 2.70 -28.31 6.07
#